data_AF-A0A0L8GCM7-F1
#
_entry.id   AF-A0A0L8GCM7-F1
#
_cell.length_a   1.000
_cell.length_b   1.000
_cell.length_c   1.000
_cell.angle_alpha   90.00
_cell.angle_beta   90.00
_cell.angle_gamma   90.00
#
_symmetry.space_group_name_H-M   'P 1'
#
loop_
_entity.id
_entity.type
_entity.pdbx_description
1 polymer ?
#
loop_
_entity_poly.entity_id
_entity_poly.type
_entity_poly.pdbx_seq_one_letter_code
_entity_poly.pdbx_strand_id
1 'polypeptide(L)'
;AWSASTPNGEQFLAIDLGKRYIITAVGTQGRQGTEEYVSEFMLETSDDNNTWRMYTNELGIDEVFIGNSNGHDVKKNTLTFPIRAQYIKFRPQRWSSSMSLRVEIYGCSFESDVSFFDQNTYITYDLTNLPIPIHTKQDLLRIHFRTSKADGVLFYTNGDQGDYLAIELKRGYLYLHIDLGSTQMSRGATTLVGGSMLDDHQWHDVILEREKKKITLIVDRLETIEEANGDFFRLDIDSKLFVGGLPTFTKPGITVRHNFYGCIENVVFNNLRLIRDAKQQLPRYSIHGTPAYSCQ
;
A
#
# COMPACT_ATOMS: atom_id res chain seq x y z
N ALA A 1 27.48 -7.58 -20.23
CA ALA A 1 27.49 -7.20 -18.80
C ALA A 1 27.52 -5.69 -18.73
N TRP A 2 26.80 -5.09 -17.80
CA TRP A 2 27.06 -3.71 -17.40
C TRP A 2 28.33 -3.69 -16.55
N SER A 3 29.17 -2.67 -16.73
CA SER A 3 30.40 -2.48 -15.96
C SER A 3 30.53 -1.00 -15.62
N ALA A 4 30.77 -0.69 -14.35
CA ALA A 4 30.96 0.70 -13.94
C ALA A 4 32.25 1.27 -14.54
N SER A 5 32.20 2.54 -14.96
CA SER A 5 33.38 3.25 -15.46
C SER A 5 34.33 3.67 -14.34
N THR A 6 33.79 3.93 -13.14
CA THR A 6 34.56 4.32 -11.96
C THR A 6 34.16 3.45 -10.77
N PRO A 7 35.09 2.93 -9.96
CA PRO A 7 34.78 2.01 -8.86
C PRO A 7 34.46 2.79 -7.57
N ASN A 8 33.33 3.49 -7.52
CA ASN A 8 32.86 4.17 -6.30
C ASN A 8 31.46 3.71 -5.85
N GLY A 9 31.10 3.93 -4.59
CA GLY A 9 29.82 3.47 -4.02
C GLY A 9 28.55 4.14 -4.57
N GLU A 10 28.69 5.08 -5.51
CA GLU A 10 27.58 5.78 -6.14
C GLU A 10 27.11 5.12 -7.44
N GLN A 11 27.84 4.12 -7.94
CA GLN A 11 27.48 3.42 -9.16
C GLN A 11 26.23 2.56 -8.96
N PHE A 12 25.39 2.50 -9.98
CA PHE A 12 24.21 1.64 -10.00
C PHE A 12 23.87 1.19 -11.42
N LEU A 13 23.21 0.05 -11.52
CA LEU A 13 22.52 -0.39 -12.73
C LEU A 13 21.01 -0.24 -12.51
N ALA A 14 20.40 0.75 -13.16
CA ALA A 14 18.94 0.94 -13.16
C ALA A 14 18.32 0.24 -14.38
N ILE A 15 17.18 -0.40 -14.16
CA ILE A 15 16.42 -1.13 -15.18
C ILE A 15 14.97 -0.67 -15.12
N ASP A 16 14.45 -0.28 -16.28
CA ASP A 16 13.02 -0.02 -16.52
C ASP A 16 12.38 -1.30 -17.08
N LEU A 17 11.40 -1.85 -16.36
CA LEU A 17 10.65 -3.03 -16.79
C LEU A 17 9.51 -2.71 -17.78
N GLY A 18 9.29 -1.43 -18.08
CA GLY A 18 8.25 -0.91 -18.98
C GLY A 18 6.83 -0.93 -18.41
N LYS A 19 6.58 -1.75 -17.39
CA LYS A 19 5.35 -1.80 -16.57
C LYS A 19 5.68 -2.35 -15.19
N ARG A 20 4.71 -2.34 -14.28
CA ARG A 20 4.90 -2.87 -12.92
C ARG A 20 4.91 -4.40 -12.89
N TYR A 21 5.78 -4.94 -12.05
CA TYR A 21 5.92 -6.37 -11.79
C TYR A 21 5.87 -6.63 -10.28
N ILE A 22 5.36 -7.81 -9.90
CA ILE A 22 5.67 -8.41 -8.60
C ILE A 22 7.00 -9.14 -8.75
N ILE A 23 8.07 -8.54 -8.24
CA ILE A 23 9.42 -9.08 -8.26
C ILE A 23 9.60 -9.98 -7.04
N THR A 24 10.02 -11.23 -7.26
CA THR A 24 10.18 -12.25 -6.21
C THR A 24 11.62 -12.73 -6.03
N ALA A 25 12.47 -12.55 -7.04
CA ALA A 25 13.89 -12.86 -6.95
C ALA A 25 14.70 -12.07 -7.97
N VAL A 26 16.00 -11.96 -7.72
CA VAL A 26 16.97 -11.42 -8.67
C VAL A 26 18.12 -12.41 -8.87
N GLY A 27 18.60 -12.52 -10.11
CA GLY A 27 19.81 -13.24 -10.48
C GLY A 27 20.92 -12.24 -10.78
N THR A 28 22.13 -12.53 -10.32
CA THR A 28 23.34 -11.75 -10.60
C THR A 28 24.44 -12.67 -11.13
N GLN A 29 25.24 -12.18 -12.06
CA GLN A 29 26.35 -12.91 -12.66
C GLN A 29 27.43 -11.90 -13.08
N GLY A 30 28.72 -12.21 -12.85
CA GLY A 30 29.83 -11.35 -13.27
C GLY A 30 30.04 -11.33 -14.78
N ARG A 31 31.08 -10.65 -15.25
CA ARG A 31 31.44 -10.62 -16.68
C ARG A 31 32.08 -11.95 -17.10
N GLN A 32 31.54 -12.54 -18.17
CA GLN A 32 31.96 -13.85 -18.66
C GLN A 32 33.46 -13.87 -19.00
N GLY A 33 34.16 -14.92 -18.56
CA GLY A 33 35.59 -15.11 -18.84
C GLY A 33 36.53 -14.18 -18.07
N THR A 34 36.03 -13.48 -17.04
CA THR A 34 36.83 -12.57 -16.19
C THR A 34 36.54 -12.81 -14.71
N GLU A 35 37.39 -12.29 -13.83
CA GLU A 35 37.16 -12.22 -12.36
C GLU A 35 36.50 -10.89 -11.93
N GLU A 36 35.79 -10.24 -12.86
CA GLU A 36 35.02 -9.02 -12.59
C GLU A 36 33.58 -9.38 -12.20
N TYR A 37 33.23 -9.15 -10.93
CA TYR A 37 31.90 -9.44 -10.41
C TYR A 37 31.59 -8.64 -9.15
N VAL A 38 30.31 -8.47 -8.85
CA VAL A 38 29.82 -7.85 -7.61
C VAL A 38 29.53 -8.95 -6.59
N SER A 39 30.14 -8.85 -5.40
CA SER A 39 30.01 -9.82 -4.31
C SER A 39 29.00 -9.42 -3.25
N GLU A 40 28.69 -8.13 -3.13
CA GLU A 40 27.61 -7.61 -2.28
C GLU A 40 26.90 -6.47 -2.99
N PHE A 41 25.57 -6.41 -2.88
CA PHE A 41 24.77 -5.35 -3.47
C PHE A 41 23.52 -5.05 -2.65
N MET A 42 22.95 -3.86 -2.85
CA MET A 42 21.62 -3.49 -2.35
C MET A 42 20.68 -3.24 -3.52
N LEU A 43 19.37 -3.23 -3.23
CA LEU A 43 18.34 -2.94 -4.21
C LEU A 43 17.58 -1.66 -3.86
N GLU A 44 17.32 -0.82 -4.86
CA GLU A 44 16.33 0.25 -4.79
C GLU A 44 15.25 0.00 -5.83
N THR A 45 14.01 0.42 -5.53
CA THR A 45 12.89 0.30 -6.47
C THR A 45 12.11 1.60 -6.58
N SER A 46 11.44 1.79 -7.71
CA SER A 46 10.61 2.97 -7.98
C SER A 46 9.47 2.62 -8.93
N ASP A 47 8.41 3.42 -8.89
CA ASP A 47 7.30 3.37 -9.86
C ASP A 47 7.33 4.53 -10.85
N ASP A 48 8.11 5.59 -10.59
CA ASP A 48 8.10 6.86 -11.34
C ASP A 48 9.50 7.29 -11.84
N ASN A 49 10.54 6.49 -11.55
CA ASN A 49 11.96 6.79 -11.80
C ASN A 49 12.51 8.02 -11.06
N ASN A 50 11.71 8.66 -10.21
CA ASN A 50 12.07 9.88 -9.47
C ASN A 50 12.23 9.57 -7.97
N THR A 51 11.27 8.88 -7.40
CA THR A 51 11.22 8.56 -5.98
C THR A 51 11.60 7.10 -5.78
N TRP A 52 12.69 6.87 -5.07
CA TRP A 52 13.33 5.56 -4.92
C TRP A 52 13.27 5.10 -3.47
N ARG A 53 12.95 3.81 -3.27
CA ARG A 53 12.89 3.17 -1.95
C ARG A 53 13.91 2.05 -1.88
N MET A 54 14.71 2.04 -0.83
CA MET A 54 15.61 0.92 -0.51
C MET A 54 14.78 -0.32 -0.16
N TYR A 55 15.22 -1.49 -0.64
CA TYR A 55 14.66 -2.75 -0.18
C TYR A 55 15.20 -3.07 1.22
N THR A 56 14.30 -3.31 2.16
CA THR A 56 14.61 -3.57 3.56
C THR A 56 14.22 -4.98 4.01
N ASN A 57 14.93 -5.49 5.00
CA ASN A 57 14.56 -6.71 5.71
C ASN A 57 13.37 -6.51 6.66
N GLU A 58 13.07 -7.55 7.43
CA GLU A 58 11.96 -7.59 8.40
C GLU A 58 12.07 -6.54 9.51
N LEU A 59 13.28 -6.03 9.79
CA LEU A 59 13.53 -4.99 10.78
C LEU A 59 13.50 -3.57 10.20
N GLY A 60 13.22 -3.43 8.90
CA GLY A 60 13.24 -2.12 8.22
C GLY A 60 14.65 -1.60 7.93
N ILE A 61 15.67 -2.44 8.02
CA ILE A 61 17.06 -2.09 7.71
C ILE A 61 17.34 -2.44 6.24
N ASP A 62 18.05 -1.57 5.52
CA ASP A 62 18.49 -1.79 4.14
C ASP A 62 19.20 -3.15 3.99
N GLU A 63 18.69 -3.99 3.11
CA GLU A 63 19.18 -5.36 2.96
C GLU A 63 20.40 -5.40 2.03
N VAL A 64 21.50 -5.97 2.54
CA VAL A 64 22.71 -6.25 1.78
C VAL A 64 22.67 -7.70 1.31
N PHE A 65 22.52 -7.91 0.01
CA PHE A 65 22.49 -9.22 -0.61
C PHE A 65 23.90 -9.73 -0.90
N ILE A 66 24.13 -11.02 -0.63
CA ILE A 66 25.32 -11.72 -1.09
C ILE A 66 25.18 -12.04 -2.58
N GLY A 67 26.07 -11.46 -3.38
CA GLY A 67 26.16 -11.62 -4.82
C GLY A 67 27.08 -12.78 -5.24
N ASN A 68 27.87 -12.54 -6.27
CA ASN A 68 28.70 -13.55 -6.92
C ASN A 68 30.01 -13.81 -6.15
N SER A 69 30.50 -15.05 -6.27
CA SER A 69 31.85 -15.46 -5.82
C SER A 69 32.83 -15.70 -6.97
N ASN A 70 32.35 -15.60 -8.22
CA ASN A 70 33.14 -15.72 -9.44
C ASN A 70 32.41 -15.03 -10.62
N GLY A 71 33.06 -14.90 -11.77
CA GLY A 71 32.49 -14.22 -12.94
C GLY A 71 31.51 -15.05 -13.79
N HIS A 72 31.24 -16.31 -13.46
CA HIS A 72 30.62 -17.28 -14.38
C HIS A 72 29.33 -17.91 -13.85
N ASP A 73 29.18 -18.09 -12.54
CA ASP A 73 28.02 -18.70 -11.94
C ASP A 73 26.93 -17.65 -11.67
N VAL A 74 25.67 -18.04 -11.89
CA VAL A 74 24.52 -17.20 -11.54
C VAL A 74 24.24 -17.35 -10.05
N LYS A 75 24.30 -16.25 -9.31
CA LYS A 75 23.80 -16.17 -7.94
C LYS A 75 22.36 -15.66 -7.96
N LYS A 76 21.42 -16.52 -7.59
CA LYS A 76 20.02 -16.15 -7.39
C LYS A 76 19.75 -15.83 -5.92
N ASN A 77 19.09 -14.70 -5.67
CA ASN A 77 18.60 -14.27 -4.37
C ASN A 77 17.08 -14.11 -4.42
N THR A 78 16.36 -14.88 -3.59
CA THR A 78 14.91 -14.75 -3.42
C THR A 78 14.62 -13.64 -2.43
N LEU A 79 13.66 -12.78 -2.75
CA LEU A 79 13.23 -11.71 -1.86
C LEU A 79 12.26 -12.26 -0.82
N THR A 80 12.55 -12.04 0.46
CA THR A 80 11.64 -12.38 1.57
C THR A 80 10.29 -11.68 1.41
N PHE A 81 10.30 -10.42 1.01
CA PHE A 81 9.11 -9.62 0.72
C PHE A 81 9.07 -9.29 -0.77
N PRO A 82 8.12 -9.83 -1.55
CA PRO A 82 7.97 -9.47 -2.95
C PRO A 82 7.75 -7.96 -3.14
N ILE A 83 8.36 -7.38 -4.16
CA ILE A 83 8.28 -5.93 -4.44
C ILE A 83 7.32 -5.68 -5.60
N ARG A 84 6.47 -4.67 -5.49
CA ARG A 84 5.68 -4.12 -6.61
C ARG A 84 6.43 -2.89 -7.13
N ALA A 85 7.01 -2.98 -8.32
CA ALA A 85 7.75 -1.86 -8.91
C ALA A 85 7.82 -1.96 -10.43
N GLN A 86 8.01 -0.82 -11.11
CA GLN A 86 8.41 -0.77 -12.52
C GLN A 86 9.93 -0.66 -12.68
N TYR A 87 10.59 0.08 -11.81
CA TYR A 87 12.02 0.33 -11.87
C TYR A 87 12.73 -0.39 -10.74
N ILE A 88 13.89 -0.97 -11.04
CA ILE A 88 14.78 -1.57 -10.06
C ILE A 88 16.23 -1.16 -10.32
N LYS A 89 16.95 -0.85 -9.25
CA LYS A 89 18.35 -0.46 -9.24
C LYS A 89 19.14 -1.49 -8.45
N PHE A 90 20.23 -1.97 -9.05
CA PHE A 90 21.26 -2.74 -8.37
C PHE A 90 22.38 -1.79 -7.97
N ARG A 91 22.68 -1.71 -6.67
CA ARG A 91 23.73 -0.87 -6.10
C ARG A 91 24.88 -1.73 -5.58
N PRO A 92 25.98 -1.91 -6.33
CA PRO A 92 27.16 -2.63 -5.86
C PRO A 92 27.71 -2.02 -4.57
N GLN A 93 27.99 -2.87 -3.58
CA GLN A 93 28.62 -2.50 -2.30
C GLN A 93 30.05 -3.05 -2.21
N ARG A 94 30.26 -4.29 -2.68
CA ARG A 94 31.58 -4.93 -2.79
C ARG A 94 31.72 -5.66 -4.11
N TRP A 95 32.94 -5.71 -4.63
CA TRP A 95 33.24 -6.31 -5.93
C TRP A 95 34.67 -6.88 -5.98
N SER A 96 34.90 -7.75 -6.97
CA SER A 96 36.21 -8.27 -7.35
C SER A 96 36.61 -7.67 -8.70
N SER A 97 37.84 -7.16 -8.81
CA SER A 97 38.43 -6.50 -10.00
C SER A 97 37.68 -5.26 -10.51
N SER A 98 36.39 -5.37 -10.88
CA SER A 98 35.52 -4.29 -11.34
C SER A 98 34.05 -4.59 -11.00
N MET A 99 33.23 -3.54 -10.92
CA MET A 99 31.77 -3.66 -10.71
C MET A 99 31.08 -4.09 -12.00
N SER A 100 31.09 -5.39 -12.27
CA SER A 100 30.46 -5.97 -13.46
C SER A 100 29.23 -6.80 -13.09
N LEU A 101 28.09 -6.51 -13.73
CA LEU A 101 26.80 -7.15 -13.52
C LEU A 101 26.17 -7.61 -14.83
N ARG A 102 25.73 -8.86 -14.86
CA ARG A 102 24.61 -9.37 -15.67
C ARG A 102 23.51 -9.72 -14.69
N VAL A 103 22.30 -9.28 -14.97
CA VAL A 103 21.18 -9.48 -14.05
C VAL A 103 19.99 -10.09 -14.76
N GLU A 104 19.23 -10.84 -13.99
CA GLU A 104 17.94 -11.41 -14.36
C GLU A 104 16.94 -11.05 -13.26
N ILE A 105 15.72 -10.67 -13.64
CA ILE A 105 14.69 -10.25 -12.67
C ILE A 105 13.54 -11.23 -12.78
N TYR A 106 13.25 -11.94 -11.69
CA TYR A 106 12.21 -12.95 -11.64
C TYR A 106 10.95 -12.39 -11.00
N GLY A 107 9.81 -12.62 -11.66
CA GLY A 107 8.53 -12.12 -11.19
C GLY A 107 7.41 -12.37 -12.20
N CYS A 108 6.27 -11.75 -11.96
CA CYS A 108 5.14 -11.71 -12.89
C CYS A 108 4.62 -10.29 -13.04
N SER A 109 3.98 -10.00 -14.18
CA SER A 109 3.40 -8.68 -14.39
C SER A 109 2.31 -8.39 -13.36
N PHE A 110 2.28 -7.15 -12.87
CA PHE A 110 1.30 -6.69 -11.90
C PHE A 110 0.32 -5.74 -12.58
N GLU A 111 -0.97 -6.05 -12.48
CA GLU A 111 -2.06 -5.16 -12.88
C GLU A 111 -2.91 -4.87 -11.66
N SER A 112 -3.24 -3.59 -11.45
CA SER A 112 -4.04 -3.14 -10.33
C SER A 112 -5.16 -2.20 -10.76
N ASP A 113 -6.24 -2.21 -9.98
CA ASP A 113 -7.33 -1.27 -10.13
C ASP A 113 -6.97 0.03 -9.43
N VAL A 114 -6.31 0.92 -10.18
CA VAL A 114 -5.85 2.22 -9.69
C VAL A 114 -6.79 3.38 -10.03
N SER A 115 -6.95 4.32 -9.11
CA SER A 115 -7.57 5.62 -9.38
C SER A 115 -6.80 6.73 -8.69
N PHE A 116 -6.61 7.84 -9.38
CA PHE A 116 -6.16 9.10 -8.81
C PHE A 116 -7.36 9.89 -8.27
N PHE A 117 -7.17 10.49 -7.11
CA PHE A 117 -8.13 11.32 -6.40
C PHE A 117 -7.54 12.71 -6.25
N ASP A 118 -8.32 13.73 -6.60
CA ASP A 118 -7.89 15.12 -6.71
C ASP A 118 -8.50 16.02 -5.61
N GLN A 119 -8.94 15.43 -4.49
CA GLN A 119 -9.78 16.02 -3.43
C GLN A 119 -11.24 16.31 -3.82
N ASN A 120 -11.61 16.31 -5.10
CA ASN A 120 -13.00 16.47 -5.53
C ASN A 120 -13.62 15.16 -5.97
N THR A 121 -12.78 14.17 -6.26
CA THR A 121 -13.18 12.84 -6.70
C THR A 121 -13.36 11.91 -5.50
N TYR A 122 -14.43 11.12 -5.49
CA TYR A 122 -14.62 10.03 -4.54
C TYR A 122 -15.56 8.97 -5.13
N ILE A 123 -15.45 7.74 -4.64
CA ILE A 123 -16.26 6.61 -5.11
C ILE A 123 -17.24 6.21 -4.01
N THR A 124 -18.48 5.90 -4.37
CA THR A 124 -19.49 5.40 -3.44
C THR A 124 -20.04 4.05 -3.85
N TYR A 125 -20.34 3.20 -2.86
CA TYR A 125 -21.19 2.02 -3.03
C TYR A 125 -22.42 2.12 -2.13
N ASP A 126 -23.60 1.97 -2.73
CA ASP A 126 -24.89 2.17 -2.07
C ASP A 126 -25.43 0.90 -1.41
N LEU A 127 -25.41 0.87 -0.06
CA LEU A 127 -25.95 -0.23 0.75
C LEU A 127 -27.44 -0.05 1.08
N THR A 128 -28.02 1.10 0.76
CA THR A 128 -29.41 1.37 1.10
C THR A 128 -30.35 0.40 0.38
N ASN A 129 -31.41 -0.01 1.06
CA ASN A 129 -32.42 -0.93 0.50
C ASN A 129 -31.82 -2.25 -0.02
N LEU A 130 -30.73 -2.73 0.58
CA LEU A 130 -30.29 -4.11 0.37
C LEU A 130 -31.31 -5.07 1.01
N PRO A 131 -31.60 -6.23 0.39
CA PRO A 131 -32.56 -7.19 0.95
C PRO A 131 -32.16 -7.74 2.32
N ILE A 132 -30.86 -7.73 2.61
CA ILE A 132 -30.29 -8.19 3.88
C ILE A 132 -29.40 -7.07 4.41
N PRO A 133 -29.74 -6.48 5.58
CA PRO A 133 -28.87 -5.52 6.26
C PRO A 133 -27.50 -6.14 6.56
N ILE A 134 -26.43 -5.36 6.39
CA ILE A 134 -25.08 -5.86 6.59
C ILE A 134 -24.69 -5.69 8.07
N HIS A 135 -24.71 -6.81 8.76
CA HIS A 135 -24.26 -6.95 10.15
C HIS A 135 -23.07 -7.90 10.19
N THR A 136 -21.85 -7.37 10.27
CA THR A 136 -20.64 -8.20 10.19
C THR A 136 -20.07 -8.52 11.57
N LYS A 137 -19.51 -9.72 11.72
CA LYS A 137 -18.68 -10.10 12.89
C LYS A 137 -17.19 -10.10 12.55
N GLN A 138 -16.87 -10.12 11.28
CA GLN A 138 -15.52 -10.12 10.75
C GLN A 138 -15.49 -9.16 9.58
N ASP A 139 -14.47 -8.32 9.51
CA ASP A 139 -14.26 -7.41 8.39
C ASP A 139 -12.81 -7.42 7.93
N LEU A 140 -12.63 -7.19 6.65
CA LEU A 140 -11.34 -7.11 6.00
C LEU A 140 -11.33 -5.94 5.03
N LEU A 141 -10.57 -4.90 5.36
CA LEU A 141 -10.36 -3.75 4.49
C LEU A 141 -8.89 -3.74 4.04
N ARG A 142 -8.67 -3.65 2.73
CA ARG A 142 -7.34 -3.45 2.15
C ARG A 142 -7.35 -2.20 1.30
N ILE A 143 -6.36 -1.34 1.53
CA ILE A 143 -6.12 -0.09 0.80
C ILE A 143 -4.63 -0.01 0.52
N HIS A 144 -4.25 0.23 -0.73
CA HIS A 144 -2.87 0.57 -1.09
C HIS A 144 -2.86 1.99 -1.63
N PHE A 145 -2.15 2.92 -1.01
CA PHE A 145 -2.22 4.34 -1.38
C PHE A 145 -0.87 5.01 -1.46
N ARG A 146 -0.80 6.11 -2.21
CA ARG A 146 0.36 6.99 -2.34
C ARG A 146 -0.09 8.44 -2.31
N THR A 147 0.51 9.28 -1.46
CA THR A 147 0.17 10.71 -1.37
C THR A 147 1.35 11.57 -0.92
N SER A 148 1.27 12.86 -1.22
CA SER A 148 2.13 13.91 -0.65
C SER A 148 1.35 14.89 0.23
N LYS A 149 0.10 14.56 0.58
CA LYS A 149 -0.74 15.36 1.49
C LYS A 149 -0.84 14.68 2.84
N ALA A 150 -0.53 15.43 3.88
CA ALA A 150 -0.56 14.96 5.26
C ALA A 150 -1.97 14.65 5.79
N ASP A 151 -3.01 15.25 5.20
CA ASP A 151 -4.41 15.12 5.61
C ASP A 151 -5.27 14.62 4.44
N GLY A 152 -6.19 13.68 4.69
CA GLY A 152 -7.13 13.20 3.68
C GLY A 152 -7.99 12.01 4.14
N VAL A 153 -9.25 11.96 3.72
CA VAL A 153 -10.15 10.81 4.01
C VAL A 153 -9.91 9.68 3.01
N LEU A 154 -9.48 8.51 3.47
CA LEU A 154 -9.23 7.34 2.62
C LEU A 154 -10.48 6.47 2.44
N PHE A 155 -11.18 6.19 3.54
CA PHE A 155 -12.35 5.31 3.55
C PHE A 155 -13.34 5.71 4.63
N TYR A 156 -14.63 5.59 4.35
CA TYR A 156 -15.66 5.82 5.33
C TYR A 156 -16.91 4.98 5.07
N THR A 157 -17.54 4.49 6.13
CA THR A 157 -18.88 3.92 6.10
C THR A 157 -19.57 4.12 7.44
N ASN A 158 -20.89 4.15 7.43
CA ASN A 158 -21.70 4.19 8.64
C ASN A 158 -23.00 3.40 8.49
N GLY A 159 -23.55 3.03 9.64
CA GLY A 159 -24.92 2.59 9.80
C GLY A 159 -25.82 3.70 10.33
N ASP A 160 -27.12 3.55 10.15
CA ASP A 160 -28.15 4.43 10.70
C ASP A 160 -28.27 4.30 12.23
N GLN A 161 -27.74 3.22 12.81
CA GLN A 161 -27.69 2.99 14.27
C GLN A 161 -26.49 3.67 14.96
N GLY A 162 -25.64 4.37 14.22
CA GLY A 162 -24.50 5.11 14.75
C GLY A 162 -23.16 4.38 14.64
N ASP A 163 -23.15 3.10 14.26
CA ASP A 163 -21.95 2.35 13.90
C ASP A 163 -21.23 3.03 12.74
N TYR A 164 -19.90 3.06 12.79
CA TYR A 164 -19.10 3.60 11.70
C TYR A 164 -17.70 3.02 11.67
N LEU A 165 -17.09 3.13 10.49
CA LEU A 165 -15.70 2.80 10.24
C LEU A 165 -15.12 3.89 9.34
N ALA A 166 -14.07 4.55 9.81
CA ALA A 166 -13.39 5.63 9.11
C ALA A 166 -11.88 5.41 9.12
N ILE A 167 -11.25 5.61 7.97
CA ILE A 167 -9.79 5.69 7.84
C ILE A 167 -9.44 7.05 7.24
N GLU A 168 -8.64 7.82 7.97
CA GLU A 168 -8.14 9.12 7.54
C GLU A 168 -6.63 9.24 7.76
N LEU A 169 -5.98 10.03 6.91
CA LEU A 169 -4.65 10.55 7.18
C LEU A 169 -4.79 11.87 7.92
N LYS A 170 -3.98 12.05 8.96
CA LYS A 170 -3.91 13.28 9.73
C LYS A 170 -2.49 13.55 10.15
N ARG A 171 -1.92 14.66 9.64
CA ARG A 171 -0.53 15.08 9.86
C ARG A 171 0.48 13.97 9.51
N GLY A 172 0.21 13.21 8.45
CA GLY A 172 1.07 12.12 7.97
C GLY A 172 0.96 10.80 8.76
N TYR A 173 0.03 10.68 9.70
CA TYR A 173 -0.28 9.44 10.43
C TYR A 173 -1.61 8.86 9.93
N LEU A 174 -1.74 7.54 9.90
CA LEU A 174 -3.03 6.88 9.65
C LEU A 174 -3.82 6.81 10.94
N TYR A 175 -5.06 7.26 10.89
CA TYR A 175 -6.04 7.08 11.96
C TYR A 175 -7.14 6.13 11.49
N LEU A 176 -7.42 5.13 12.31
CA LEU A 176 -8.60 4.29 12.22
C LEU A 176 -9.56 4.71 13.33
N HIS A 177 -10.78 5.05 12.96
CA HIS A 177 -11.88 5.28 13.90
C HIS A 177 -12.98 4.27 13.63
N ILE A 178 -13.41 3.56 14.68
CA ILE A 178 -14.45 2.54 14.57
C ILE A 178 -15.36 2.59 15.79
N ASP A 179 -16.67 2.49 15.57
CA ASP A 179 -17.68 2.33 16.62
C ASP A 179 -18.58 1.15 16.23
N LEU A 180 -18.66 0.16 17.12
CA LEU A 180 -19.47 -1.05 16.97
C LEU A 180 -20.81 -0.96 17.71
N GLY A 181 -21.13 0.22 18.24
CA GLY A 181 -22.32 0.52 19.01
C GLY A 181 -21.99 1.20 20.33
N SER A 182 -22.79 2.21 20.69
CA SER A 182 -22.69 2.94 21.96
C SER A 182 -23.97 2.81 22.76
N THR A 183 -23.85 2.71 24.09
CA THR A 183 -24.95 2.81 25.05
C THR A 183 -24.87 4.12 25.83
N GLN A 184 -25.85 4.40 26.70
CA GLN A 184 -25.77 5.54 27.61
C GLN A 184 -24.60 5.44 28.61
N MET A 185 -24.17 4.22 28.95
CA MET A 185 -23.13 3.96 29.95
C MET A 185 -21.76 3.63 29.33
N SER A 186 -21.73 3.18 28.09
CA SER A 186 -20.52 2.69 27.43
C SER A 186 -20.40 3.27 26.02
N ARG A 187 -19.31 3.98 25.75
CA ARG A 187 -19.02 4.52 24.41
C ARG A 187 -18.26 3.46 23.59
N GLY A 188 -18.75 3.17 22.40
CA GLY A 188 -18.14 2.21 21.46
C GLY A 188 -17.03 2.80 20.59
N ALA A 189 -16.98 4.14 20.46
CA ALA A 189 -15.96 4.82 19.67
C ALA A 189 -14.54 4.44 20.11
N THR A 190 -13.79 3.88 19.17
CA THR A 190 -12.42 3.37 19.33
C THR A 190 -11.55 4.05 18.29
N THR A 191 -10.33 4.45 18.67
CA THR A 191 -9.37 5.09 17.77
C THR A 191 -8.03 4.39 17.87
N LEU A 192 -7.49 4.00 16.72
CA LEU A 192 -6.13 3.47 16.58
C LEU A 192 -5.33 4.40 15.69
N VAL A 193 -4.02 4.48 15.95
CA VAL A 193 -3.07 5.18 15.09
C VAL A 193 -2.10 4.15 14.54
N GLY A 194 -1.87 4.17 13.23
CA GLY A 194 -0.95 3.26 12.55
C GLY A 194 -0.02 4.02 11.60
N GLY A 195 1.26 3.67 11.60
CA GLY A 195 2.26 4.29 10.72
C GLY A 195 2.46 5.80 10.95
N SER A 196 3.47 6.34 10.29
CA SER A 196 3.83 7.76 10.33
C SER A 196 4.59 8.12 9.06
N MET A 197 4.63 9.42 8.71
CA MET A 197 5.28 9.91 7.49
C MET A 197 4.71 9.27 6.21
N LEU A 198 3.40 9.00 6.21
CA LEU A 198 2.70 8.35 5.09
C LEU A 198 2.38 9.31 3.93
N ASP A 199 2.91 10.53 4.00
CA ASP A 199 2.82 11.61 3.02
C ASP A 199 4.14 11.85 2.28
N ASP A 200 4.99 10.82 2.24
CA ASP A 200 6.33 10.82 1.63
C ASP A 200 6.33 10.57 0.11
N HIS A 201 5.15 10.55 -0.53
CA HIS A 201 4.96 10.19 -1.93
C HIS A 201 5.38 8.76 -2.28
N GLN A 202 5.44 7.85 -1.30
CA GLN A 202 5.61 6.42 -1.49
C GLN A 202 4.28 5.67 -1.37
N TRP A 203 4.28 4.44 -1.89
CA TRP A 203 3.17 3.53 -1.70
C TRP A 203 3.21 2.91 -0.30
N HIS A 204 2.05 2.91 0.34
CA HIS A 204 1.80 2.29 1.64
C HIS A 204 0.64 1.29 1.56
N ASP A 205 0.80 0.15 2.23
CA ASP A 205 -0.24 -0.85 2.40
C ASP A 205 -0.97 -0.63 3.73
N VAL A 206 -2.29 -0.64 3.71
CA VAL A 206 -3.14 -0.60 4.91
C VAL A 206 -4.07 -1.80 4.88
N ILE A 207 -3.99 -2.62 5.92
CA ILE A 207 -4.88 -3.75 6.14
C ILE A 207 -5.53 -3.58 7.49
N LEU A 208 -6.86 -3.58 7.50
CA LEU A 208 -7.65 -3.69 8.71
C LEU A 208 -8.31 -5.07 8.70
N GLU A 209 -8.04 -5.84 9.75
CA GLU A 209 -8.71 -7.10 10.04
C GLU A 209 -9.45 -6.95 11.36
N ARG A 210 -10.76 -7.22 11.35
CA ARG A 210 -11.57 -7.23 12.56
C ARG A 210 -12.12 -8.62 12.78
N GLU A 211 -12.00 -9.13 14.01
CA GLU A 211 -12.70 -10.31 14.47
C GLU A 211 -13.42 -10.00 15.78
N LYS A 212 -14.75 -9.86 15.71
CA LYS A 212 -15.59 -9.36 16.80
C LYS A 212 -15.06 -8.02 17.30
N LYS A 213 -14.57 -7.97 18.54
CA LYS A 213 -13.98 -6.75 19.14
C LYS A 213 -12.49 -6.61 18.85
N LYS A 214 -11.79 -7.68 18.46
CA LYS A 214 -10.35 -7.60 18.16
C LYS A 214 -10.17 -6.88 16.83
N ILE A 215 -9.36 -5.83 16.84
CA ILE A 215 -9.00 -5.03 15.68
C ILE A 215 -7.50 -5.16 15.48
N THR A 216 -7.10 -5.60 14.29
CA THR A 216 -5.73 -5.63 13.83
C THR A 216 -5.60 -4.61 12.70
N LEU A 217 -4.81 -3.56 12.92
CA LEU A 217 -4.44 -2.57 11.92
C LEU A 217 -2.98 -2.79 11.52
N ILE A 218 -2.74 -3.08 10.26
CA ILE A 218 -1.41 -3.27 9.70
C ILE A 218 -1.16 -2.12 8.73
N VAL A 219 -0.08 -1.37 8.96
CA VAL A 219 0.39 -0.33 8.05
C VAL A 219 1.80 -0.71 7.60
N ASP A 220 1.97 -0.88 6.29
CA ASP A 220 3.11 -1.53 5.65
C ASP A 220 3.37 -2.93 6.23
N ARG A 221 4.26 -3.03 7.21
CA ARG A 221 4.63 -4.29 7.89
C ARG A 221 4.41 -4.25 9.40
N LEU A 222 3.94 -3.10 9.91
CA LEU A 222 3.80 -2.86 11.34
C LEU A 222 2.36 -3.13 11.76
N GLU A 223 2.19 -4.09 12.67
CA GLU A 223 0.90 -4.48 13.22
C GLU A 223 0.60 -3.72 14.53
N THR A 224 -0.61 -3.20 14.65
CA THR A 224 -1.20 -2.64 15.87
C THR A 224 -2.48 -3.39 16.18
N ILE A 225 -2.57 -3.99 17.37
CA ILE A 225 -3.72 -4.77 17.80
C ILE A 225 -4.38 -4.08 18.98
N GLU A 226 -5.68 -3.82 18.89
CA GLU A 226 -6.48 -3.27 19.98
C GLU A 226 -7.81 -4.02 20.11
N GLU A 227 -8.47 -3.86 21.26
CA GLU A 227 -9.86 -4.28 21.44
C GLU A 227 -10.79 -3.07 21.31
N ALA A 228 -11.87 -3.23 20.55
CA ALA A 228 -12.92 -2.22 20.43
C ALA A 228 -13.51 -1.89 21.82
N ASN A 229 -13.73 -0.60 22.05
CA ASN A 229 -14.50 -0.10 23.18
C ASN A 229 -15.97 -0.53 23.06
N GLY A 230 -16.73 -0.34 24.13
CA GLY A 230 -18.15 -0.71 24.16
C GLY A 230 -18.39 -2.20 24.41
N ASP A 231 -19.68 -2.54 24.47
CA ASP A 231 -20.17 -3.89 24.80
C ASP A 231 -20.52 -4.72 23.55
N PHE A 232 -20.57 -4.06 22.38
CA PHE A 232 -20.99 -4.64 21.12
C PHE A 232 -19.79 -5.16 20.32
N PHE A 233 -20.08 -6.05 19.37
CA PHE A 233 -19.05 -6.72 18.55
C PHE A 233 -19.45 -6.87 17.08
N ARG A 234 -20.63 -6.36 16.69
CA ARG A 234 -21.07 -6.34 15.30
C ARG A 234 -20.81 -4.95 14.73
N LEU A 235 -20.53 -4.89 13.44
CA LEU A 235 -20.49 -3.64 12.72
C LEU A 235 -21.71 -3.63 11.79
N ASP A 236 -22.60 -2.67 12.03
CA ASP A 236 -23.87 -2.54 11.34
C ASP A 236 -23.76 -1.39 10.33
N ILE A 237 -23.76 -1.72 9.02
CA ILE A 237 -23.58 -0.75 7.93
C ILE A 237 -24.68 -0.88 6.89
N ASP A 238 -25.49 0.16 6.73
CA ASP A 238 -26.67 0.17 5.85
C ASP A 238 -26.79 1.46 5.01
N SER A 239 -25.83 2.38 5.14
CA SER A 239 -25.80 3.63 4.38
C SER A 239 -24.98 3.50 3.08
N LYS A 240 -23.79 4.10 3.02
CA LYS A 240 -22.89 4.05 1.86
C LYS A 240 -21.46 3.83 2.29
N LEU A 241 -20.71 3.07 1.49
CA LEU A 241 -19.26 3.05 1.55
C LEU A 241 -18.71 4.20 0.70
N PHE A 242 -17.67 4.86 1.19
CA PHE A 242 -16.98 5.95 0.52
C PHE A 242 -15.49 5.65 0.42
N VAL A 243 -14.88 5.94 -0.73
CA VAL A 243 -13.45 5.80 -0.99
C VAL A 243 -12.89 7.13 -1.49
N GLY A 244 -11.81 7.59 -0.88
CA GLY A 244 -11.05 8.77 -1.27
C GLY A 244 -11.70 10.12 -0.93
N GLY A 245 -12.90 10.14 -0.36
CA GLY A 245 -13.52 11.38 0.06
C GLY A 245 -14.98 11.26 0.48
N LEU A 246 -15.52 12.39 0.93
CA LEU A 246 -16.88 12.55 1.43
C LEU A 246 -17.53 13.81 0.83
N PRO A 247 -18.87 13.83 0.69
CA PRO A 247 -19.59 15.04 0.33
C PRO A 247 -19.58 16.09 1.45
N THR A 248 -19.51 15.66 2.71
CA THR A 248 -19.40 16.54 3.89
C THR A 248 -18.50 15.90 4.95
N PHE A 249 -17.78 16.73 5.71
CA PHE A 249 -16.86 16.28 6.76
C PHE A 249 -17.51 16.19 8.16
N THR A 250 -18.82 16.45 8.28
CA THR A 250 -19.55 16.42 9.56
C THR A 250 -19.95 15.00 9.97
N LYS A 251 -19.08 14.03 9.69
CA LYS A 251 -19.32 12.60 9.89
C LYS A 251 -18.62 12.12 11.17
N PRO A 252 -19.23 11.21 11.96
CA PRO A 252 -18.57 10.58 13.10
C PRO A 252 -17.20 10.00 12.74
N GLY A 253 -16.19 10.15 13.61
CA GLY A 253 -14.84 9.65 13.36
C GLY A 253 -14.02 10.43 12.32
N ILE A 254 -14.60 11.35 11.55
CA ILE A 254 -13.84 12.20 10.61
C ILE A 254 -13.39 13.46 11.33
N THR A 255 -12.09 13.72 11.36
CA THR A 255 -11.52 14.92 12.00
C THR A 255 -10.81 15.84 11.03
N VAL A 256 -10.46 15.35 9.83
CA VAL A 256 -9.88 16.17 8.77
C VAL A 256 -10.93 16.84 7.90
N ARG A 257 -10.52 17.85 7.12
CA ARG A 257 -11.39 18.67 6.25
C ARG A 257 -11.01 18.63 4.79
N HIS A 258 -10.26 17.60 4.40
CA HIS A 258 -9.80 17.38 3.05
C HIS A 258 -10.14 15.96 2.63
N ASN A 259 -10.65 15.83 1.41
CA ASN A 259 -10.69 14.53 0.74
C ASN A 259 -9.28 14.12 0.34
N PHE A 260 -9.10 12.86 -0.02
CA PHE A 260 -7.81 12.34 -0.39
C PHE A 260 -7.30 12.98 -1.68
N TYR A 261 -6.00 13.28 -1.69
CA TYR A 261 -5.25 13.65 -2.88
C TYR A 261 -4.17 12.60 -3.11
N GLY A 262 -4.06 12.08 -4.31
CA GLY A 262 -3.05 11.06 -4.65
C GLY A 262 -3.69 9.83 -5.24
N CYS A 263 -3.01 8.70 -5.11
CA CYS A 263 -3.42 7.45 -5.73
C CYS A 263 -3.89 6.42 -4.73
N ILE A 264 -4.93 5.68 -5.09
CA ILE A 264 -5.37 4.50 -4.36
C ILE A 264 -5.51 3.34 -5.34
N GLU A 265 -5.03 2.17 -4.92
CA GLU A 265 -5.11 0.91 -5.62
C GLU A 265 -5.86 -0.13 -4.81
N ASN A 266 -6.60 -0.98 -5.53
CA ASN A 266 -7.14 -2.23 -5.01
C ASN A 266 -7.88 -2.06 -3.67
N VAL A 267 -8.86 -1.15 -3.63
CA VAL A 267 -9.69 -1.00 -2.42
C VAL A 267 -10.65 -2.17 -2.32
N VAL A 268 -10.44 -3.01 -1.31
CA VAL A 268 -11.26 -4.18 -1.03
C VAL A 268 -11.86 -4.05 0.35
N PHE A 269 -13.19 -4.09 0.44
CA PHE A 269 -13.91 -4.19 1.71
C PHE A 269 -14.73 -5.47 1.71
N ASN A 270 -14.33 -6.43 2.55
CA ASN A 270 -14.83 -7.80 2.55
C ASN A 270 -14.70 -8.41 1.14
N ASN A 271 -15.83 -8.65 0.46
CA ASN A 271 -15.86 -9.22 -0.89
C ASN A 271 -16.03 -8.16 -2.00
N LEU A 272 -16.16 -6.88 -1.65
CA LEU A 272 -16.40 -5.79 -2.59
C LEU A 272 -15.08 -5.21 -3.10
N ARG A 273 -14.93 -5.07 -4.42
CA ARG A 273 -13.74 -4.46 -5.04
C ARG A 273 -14.09 -3.07 -5.55
N LEU A 274 -14.00 -2.09 -4.67
CA LEU A 274 -14.68 -0.80 -4.82
C LEU A 274 -14.21 0.00 -6.04
N ILE A 275 -12.89 0.07 -6.29
CA ILE A 275 -12.36 0.77 -7.47
C ILE A 275 -12.70 0.01 -8.76
N ARG A 276 -12.45 -1.31 -8.79
CA ARG A 276 -12.69 -2.17 -9.96
C ARG A 276 -14.14 -2.10 -10.42
N ASP A 277 -15.06 -2.33 -9.49
CA ASP A 277 -16.47 -2.48 -9.76
C ASP A 277 -17.09 -1.13 -10.16
N ALA A 278 -16.59 -0.03 -9.59
CA ALA A 278 -16.96 1.32 -10.01
C ALA A 278 -16.47 1.64 -11.44
N LYS A 279 -15.23 1.26 -11.81
CA LYS A 279 -14.72 1.40 -13.19
C LYS A 279 -15.57 0.64 -14.20
N GLN A 280 -16.06 -0.53 -13.81
CA GLN A 280 -16.94 -1.37 -14.63
C GLN A 280 -18.40 -0.89 -14.62
N GLN A 281 -18.72 0.20 -13.91
CA GLN A 281 -20.06 0.77 -13.79
C GLN A 281 -21.09 -0.27 -13.31
N LEU A 282 -20.67 -1.14 -12.38
CA LEU A 282 -21.59 -2.12 -11.81
C LEU A 282 -22.70 -1.41 -11.02
N PRO A 283 -23.90 -2.03 -10.90
CA PRO A 283 -25.01 -1.43 -10.17
C PRO A 283 -24.62 -1.04 -8.73
N ARG A 284 -25.20 0.04 -8.22
CA ARG A 284 -24.97 0.63 -6.88
C ARG A 284 -23.60 1.29 -6.67
N TYR A 285 -22.68 1.22 -7.64
CA TYR A 285 -21.46 2.01 -7.62
C TYR A 285 -21.69 3.37 -8.28
N SER A 286 -21.02 4.40 -7.78
CA SER A 286 -21.00 5.72 -8.41
C SER A 286 -19.67 6.39 -8.21
N ILE A 287 -19.21 7.09 -9.24
CA ILE A 287 -18.00 7.91 -9.19
C ILE A 287 -18.47 9.36 -9.22
N HIS A 288 -18.00 10.14 -8.25
CA HIS A 288 -18.24 11.58 -8.16
C HIS A 288 -16.92 12.28 -8.50
N GLY A 289 -16.97 13.38 -9.26
CA GLY A 289 -15.77 14.08 -9.75
C GLY A 289 -15.27 13.56 -11.11
N THR A 290 -13.99 13.75 -11.39
CA THR A 290 -13.36 13.36 -12.67
C THR A 290 -12.29 12.30 -12.40
N PRO A 291 -12.63 11.00 -12.52
CA PRO A 291 -11.68 9.95 -12.23
C PRO A 291 -10.55 9.94 -13.26
N ALA A 292 -9.32 9.85 -12.78
CA ALA A 292 -8.17 9.48 -13.59
C ALA A 292 -7.73 8.07 -13.20
N TYR A 293 -7.61 7.17 -14.18
CA TYR A 293 -7.27 5.76 -13.96
C TYR A 293 -5.78 5.47 -14.10
N SER A 294 -4.95 6.49 -13.91
CA SER A 294 -3.50 6.39 -13.90
C SER A 294 -2.93 7.27 -12.80
N CYS A 295 -1.81 6.84 -12.25
CA CYS A 295 -0.97 7.64 -11.37
C CYS A 295 0.15 8.22 -12.21
N GLN A 296 0.25 9.55 -12.25
CA GLN A 296 1.47 10.23 -12.69
C GLN A 296 2.39 10.40 -11.48
#